data_AF-A0A2M7JZU9-F1
#
_entry.id   AF-A0A2M7JZU9-F1
#
_cell.length_a   1.000
_cell.length_b   1.000
_cell.length_c   1.000
_cell.angle_alpha   90.00
_cell.angle_beta   90.00
_cell.angle_gamma   90.00
#
_symmetry.space_group_name_H-M   'P 1'
#
loop_
_entity.id
_entity.type
_entity.pdbx_description
1 polymer ?
#
loop_
_entity_poly.entity_id
_entity_poly.type
_entity_poly.pdbx_seq_one_letter_code
_entity_poly.pdbx_strand_id
1 'polypeptide(L)'
;MRNQRSFSLEFKRQVIEELLSGESSPAQLCRRYNISSSLLYHWKKQYSRGKFNNEPTEEAALKDRIEKLERLVGKLTLENEFLKRGLQNSLSLSQRNGRLSPNGRNSSAVSEGGVD
;
A
#
# COMPACT_ATOMS: atom_id res chain seq x y z
N MET A 1 -2.79 26.63 31.68
CA MET A 1 -3.14 25.41 30.91
C MET A 1 -4.54 25.60 30.34
N ARG A 2 -4.74 25.41 29.03
CA ARG A 2 -6.04 25.63 28.38
C ARG A 2 -6.93 24.41 28.69
N ASN A 3 -7.94 24.59 29.53
CA ASN A 3 -8.82 23.51 29.97
C ASN A 3 -9.64 23.01 28.77
N GLN A 4 -9.33 21.83 28.25
CA GLN A 4 -10.05 21.27 27.10
C GLN A 4 -11.37 20.67 27.59
N ARG A 5 -12.48 21.13 27.01
CA ARG A 5 -13.80 20.54 27.27
C ARG A 5 -13.78 19.08 26.82
N SER A 6 -13.92 18.16 27.78
CA SER A 6 -14.07 16.73 27.51
C SER A 6 -15.54 16.39 27.28
N PHE A 7 -15.78 15.42 26.39
CA PHE A 7 -17.11 14.90 26.10
C PHE A 7 -17.06 13.38 26.24
N SER A 8 -18.08 12.79 26.86
CA SER A 8 -18.21 11.35 27.00
C SER A 8 -18.39 10.68 25.63
N LEU A 9 -18.06 9.39 25.54
CA LEU A 9 -18.24 8.61 24.31
C LEU A 9 -19.72 8.53 23.93
N GLU A 10 -20.60 8.30 24.91
CA GLU A 10 -22.06 8.25 24.71
C GLU A 10 -22.60 9.54 24.11
N PHE A 11 -22.16 10.70 24.62
CA PHE A 11 -22.60 11.98 24.09
C PHE A 11 -22.15 12.17 22.63
N LYS A 12 -20.88 11.84 22.32
CA LYS A 12 -20.38 11.92 20.95
C LYS A 12 -21.15 11.00 20.01
N ARG A 13 -21.48 9.79 20.46
CA ARG A 13 -22.25 8.82 19.70
C ARG A 13 -23.65 9.36 19.40
N GLN A 14 -24.39 9.80 20.42
CA GLN A 14 -25.73 10.36 20.27
C GLN A 14 -25.78 11.52 19.25
N VAL A 15 -24.83 12.46 19.36
CA VAL A 15 -24.76 13.62 18.44
C VAL A 15 -24.52 13.18 16.99
N ILE A 16 -23.71 12.15 16.77
CA ILE A 16 -23.46 11.63 15.42
C ILE A 16 -24.61 10.79 14.90
N GLU A 17 -25.29 10.01 15.74
CA GLU A 17 -26.50 9.27 15.34
C GLU A 17 -27.61 10.24 14.91
N GLU A 18 -27.84 11.35 15.63
CA GLU A 18 -28.78 12.40 15.21
C GLU A 18 -28.36 13.11 13.90
N LEU A 19 -27.05 13.27 13.69
CA LEU A 19 -26.52 13.79 12.42
C LEU A 19 -26.79 12.81 11.26
N LEU A 20 -26.70 11.50 11.52
CA LEU A 20 -26.88 10.46 10.51
C LEU A 20 -28.35 10.16 10.24
N SER A 21 -29.24 10.33 11.23
CA SER A 21 -30.69 10.22 11.03
C SER A 21 -31.24 11.32 10.11
N GLY A 22 -30.53 12.45 10.00
CA GLY A 22 -30.93 13.58 9.17
C GLY A 22 -32.02 14.45 9.80
N GLU A 23 -32.41 14.16 11.04
CA GLU A 23 -33.44 14.91 11.78
C GLU A 23 -33.01 16.36 12.08
N SER A 24 -31.71 16.57 12.30
CA SER A 24 -31.13 17.89 12.55
C SER A 24 -30.01 18.19 11.55
N SER A 25 -30.03 19.41 10.99
CA SER A 25 -28.91 19.89 10.17
C SER A 25 -27.63 20.03 11.01
N PRO A 26 -26.43 19.94 10.39
CA PRO A 26 -25.16 20.16 11.09
C PRO A 26 -25.11 21.50 11.83
N ALA A 27 -25.66 22.56 11.24
CA ALA A 27 -25.69 23.89 11.85
C ALA A 27 -26.58 23.92 13.11
N GLN A 28 -27.72 23.22 13.10
CA GLN A 28 -28.59 23.10 14.28
C GLN A 28 -27.90 22.33 15.41
N LEU A 29 -27.24 21.22 15.10
CA LEU A 29 -26.47 20.44 16.08
C LEU A 29 -25.33 21.26 16.71
N CYS A 30 -24.57 21.98 15.88
CA CYS A 30 -23.50 22.86 16.36
C CYS A 30 -24.00 23.92 17.34
N ARG A 31 -25.15 24.56 17.04
CA ARG A 31 -25.77 25.57 17.91
C ARG A 31 -26.33 24.93 19.19
N ARG A 32 -27.08 23.84 19.08
CA ARG A 32 -27.75 23.16 20.21
C ARG A 32 -26.74 22.65 21.24
N TYR A 33 -25.68 22.00 20.77
CA TYR A 33 -24.68 21.39 21.65
C TYR A 33 -23.48 22.31 21.95
N ASN A 34 -23.49 23.51 21.38
CA ASN A 34 -22.40 24.48 21.46
C ASN A 34 -21.04 23.85 21.10
N ILE A 35 -20.99 23.23 19.92
CA ILE A 35 -19.81 22.56 19.35
C ILE A 35 -19.47 23.17 17.99
N SER A 36 -18.19 23.19 17.65
CA SER A 36 -17.75 23.65 16.34
C SER A 36 -18.06 22.62 15.24
N SER A 37 -18.29 23.11 14.03
CA SER A 37 -18.52 22.26 12.85
C SER A 37 -17.35 21.30 12.61
N SER A 38 -16.12 21.76 12.74
CA SER A 38 -14.92 20.93 12.61
C SER A 38 -14.89 19.77 13.62
N LEU A 39 -15.35 20.01 14.85
CA LEU A 39 -15.42 18.98 15.89
C LEU A 39 -16.50 17.94 15.56
N LEU A 40 -17.65 18.38 15.06
CA LEU A 40 -18.74 17.50 14.61
C LEU A 40 -18.28 16.57 13.47
N TYR A 41 -17.62 17.11 12.44
CA TYR A 41 -17.08 16.29 11.35
C TYR A 41 -15.94 15.37 11.79
N HIS A 42 -15.12 15.83 12.75
CA HIS A 42 -14.11 14.97 13.35
C HIS A 42 -14.76 13.77 14.04
N TRP A 43 -15.80 14.00 14.84
CA TRP A 43 -16.54 12.92 15.49
C TRP A 43 -17.23 11.99 14.48
N LYS A 44 -17.79 12.53 13.39
CA LYS A 44 -18.35 11.70 12.31
C LYS A 44 -17.32 10.72 11.73
N LYS A 45 -16.09 11.19 11.49
CA LYS A 45 -14.99 10.35 11.00
C LYS A 45 -14.53 9.29 12.02
N GLN A 46 -14.56 9.62 13.32
CA GLN A 46 -14.23 8.67 14.38
C GLN A 46 -15.33 7.62 14.53
N TYR A 47 -16.60 8.05 14.47
CA TYR A 47 -17.76 7.18 14.47
C TYR A 47 -17.69 6.18 13.31
N SER A 48 -17.44 6.63 12.08
CA SER A 48 -17.38 5.72 10.93
C SER A 48 -16.32 4.62 11.08
N ARG A 49 -15.30 4.83 11.93
CA ARG A 49 -14.24 3.87 12.24
C ARG A 49 -14.51 3.04 13.50
N GLY A 50 -15.73 3.07 14.04
CA GLY A 50 -16.14 2.33 15.24
C GLY A 50 -15.57 2.86 16.55
N LYS A 51 -15.05 4.09 16.60
CA LYS A 51 -14.33 4.61 17.79
C LYS A 51 -15.22 5.00 18.97
N PHE A 52 -16.54 4.94 18.82
CA PHE A 52 -17.51 5.23 19.88
C PHE A 52 -18.30 3.98 20.27
N ASN A 53 -17.62 2.81 20.37
CA ASN A 53 -18.24 1.52 20.69
C ASN A 53 -19.40 1.15 19.74
N ASN A 54 -19.27 1.52 18.47
CA ASN A 54 -20.20 1.17 17.41
C ASN A 54 -19.47 0.32 16.36
N GLU A 55 -20.22 -0.44 15.58
CA GLU A 55 -19.65 -1.13 14.43
C GLU A 55 -19.19 -0.12 13.38
N PRO A 56 -17.95 -0.24 12.85
CA PRO A 56 -17.49 0.60 11.75
C PRO A 56 -18.47 0.57 10.59
N THR A 57 -18.69 1.71 9.96
CA THR A 57 -19.58 1.76 8.80
C THR A 57 -18.97 0.94 7.66
N GLU A 58 -19.82 0.31 6.85
CA GLU A 58 -19.38 -0.53 5.73
C GLU A 58 -18.38 0.20 4.83
N GLU A 59 -18.61 1.49 4.53
CA GLU A 59 -17.70 2.28 3.70
C GLU A 59 -16.34 2.47 4.33
N ALA A 60 -16.25 2.56 5.66
CA ALA A 60 -14.98 2.68 6.35
C ALA A 60 -14.23 1.34 6.34
N ALA A 61 -14.93 0.23 6.56
CA ALA A 61 -14.36 -1.11 6.46
C ALA A 61 -13.84 -1.40 5.04
N LEU A 62 -14.61 -1.02 4.01
CA LEU A 62 -14.21 -1.12 2.61
C LEU A 62 -12.99 -0.26 2.30
N LYS A 63 -12.94 0.99 2.77
CA LYS A 63 -11.76 1.85 2.60
C LYS A 63 -10.51 1.25 3.22
N ASP A 64 -10.60 0.73 4.45
CA ASP A 64 -9.48 0.07 5.10
C ASP A 64 -9.03 -1.19 4.33
N ARG A 65 -9.97 -1.92 3.72
CA ARG A 65 -9.66 -3.07 2.87
C ARG A 65 -8.97 -2.64 1.57
N ILE A 66 -9.45 -1.59 0.91
CA ILE A 66 -8.84 -1.02 -0.30
C ILE A 66 -7.40 -0.61 0.00
N GLU A 67 -7.17 0.16 1.07
CA GLU A 67 -5.83 0.63 1.45
C GLU A 67 -4.86 -0.54 1.71
N LYS A 68 -5.35 -1.64 2.32
CA LYS A 68 -4.56 -2.86 2.52
C LYS A 68 -4.24 -3.55 1.18
N LEU A 69 -5.21 -3.65 0.30
CA LEU A 69 -5.03 -4.27 -1.02
C LEU A 69 -4.06 -3.47 -1.87
N GLU A 70 -4.18 -2.14 -1.90
CA GLU A 70 -3.28 -1.25 -2.63
C GLU A 70 -1.81 -1.42 -2.18
N ARG A 71 -1.57 -1.52 -0.86
CA ARG A 71 -0.23 -1.82 -0.33
C ARG A 71 0.30 -3.17 -0.78
N LEU A 72 -0.53 -4.21 -0.74
CA LEU A 72 -0.14 -5.56 -1.15
C LEU A 72 0.16 -5.62 -2.65
N VAL A 73 -0.65 -4.95 -3.48
CA VAL A 73 -0.40 -4.80 -4.91
C VAL A 73 0.94 -4.12 -5.14
N GLY A 74 1.22 -3.01 -4.45
CA GLY A 74 2.53 -2.34 -4.54
C GLY A 74 3.70 -3.26 -4.20
N LYS A 75 3.60 -4.03 -3.10
CA LYS A 75 4.62 -5.00 -2.70
C LYS A 75 4.85 -6.07 -3.75
N LEU A 76 3.78 -6.71 -4.22
CA LEU A 76 3.85 -7.79 -5.22
C LEU A 76 4.38 -7.28 -6.57
N THR A 77 4.07 -6.04 -6.95
CA THR A 77 4.62 -5.44 -8.18
C THR A 77 6.14 -5.33 -8.10
N LEU A 78 6.67 -4.81 -6.99
CA LEU A 78 8.11 -4.68 -6.79
C LEU A 78 8.82 -6.05 -6.74
N GLU A 79 8.24 -7.04 -6.05
CA GLU A 79 8.76 -8.41 -6.01
C GLU A 79 8.78 -9.04 -7.42
N ASN A 80 7.71 -8.88 -8.20
CA ASN A 80 7.66 -9.37 -9.57
C ASN A 80 8.69 -8.70 -10.47
N GLU A 81 8.85 -7.38 -10.38
CA GLU A 81 9.88 -6.66 -11.13
C GLU A 81 11.29 -7.14 -10.77
N PHE A 82 11.56 -7.33 -9.48
CA PHE A 82 12.83 -7.85 -9.00
C PHE A 82 13.13 -9.24 -9.57
N LEU A 83 12.17 -10.17 -9.47
CA LEU A 83 12.31 -11.53 -9.98
C LEU A 83 12.51 -11.57 -11.50
N LYS A 84 11.73 -10.79 -12.26
CA LYS A 84 11.85 -10.69 -13.72
C LYS A 84 13.25 -10.18 -14.13
N ARG A 85 13.77 -9.17 -13.43
CA ARG A 85 15.12 -8.66 -13.68
C ARG A 85 16.20 -9.71 -13.37
N GLY A 86 16.05 -10.45 -12.26
CA GLY A 86 16.98 -11.54 -11.90
C GLY A 86 17.05 -12.64 -12.97
N LEU A 87 15.90 -13.07 -13.49
CA LEU A 87 15.81 -14.05 -14.57
C LEU A 87 16.41 -13.52 -15.88
N GLN A 88 16.11 -12.28 -16.25
CA GLN A 88 16.70 -11.66 -17.44
C GLN A 88 18.23 -11.62 -17.36
N ASN A 89 18.77 -11.31 -16.17
CA ASN A 89 20.20 -11.29 -15.93
C ASN A 89 20.82 -12.69 -16.07
N SER A 90 20.22 -13.73 -15.49
CA SER A 90 20.76 -15.10 -15.59
C SER A 90 20.73 -15.65 -17.02
N LEU A 91 19.65 -15.40 -17.76
CA LEU A 91 19.53 -15.75 -19.18
C LEU A 91 20.61 -15.05 -20.01
N SER A 92 20.84 -13.75 -19.76
CA SER A 92 21.88 -12.98 -20.45
C SER A 92 23.30 -13.50 -20.16
N LEU A 93 23.56 -13.98 -18.93
CA LEU A 93 24.84 -14.59 -18.55
C LEU A 93 25.06 -15.94 -19.24
N SER A 94 24.02 -16.78 -19.32
CA SER A 94 24.08 -18.06 -20.03
C SER A 94 24.38 -17.88 -21.53
N GLN A 95 23.74 -16.90 -22.17
CA GLN A 95 24.00 -16.58 -23.58
C GLN A 95 25.42 -16.05 -23.86
N ARG A 96 26.05 -15.37 -22.90
CA ARG A 96 27.44 -14.90 -23.02
C ARG A 96 28.44 -16.04 -22.87
N ASN A 97 28.21 -16.98 -21.95
CA ASN A 97 29.11 -18.11 -21.73
C ASN A 97 29.07 -19.15 -22.87
N GLY A 98 27.95 -19.26 -23.61
CA GLY A 98 27.85 -20.13 -24.79
C GLY A 98 28.56 -19.63 -26.05
N ARG A 99 29.15 -18.42 -26.04
CA ARG A 99 29.84 -17.83 -27.22
C ARG A 99 31.36 -17.90 -27.19
N LEU A 100 31.97 -18.57 -26.21
CA LEU A 100 33.43 -18.74 -26.18
C LEU A 100 33.88 -20.05 -26.84
N SER A 101 34.43 -19.87 -28.05
CA SER A 101 35.25 -20.76 -28.91
C SER A 101 34.53 -21.71 -29.86
N PRO A 102 34.82 -21.57 -31.17
CA PRO A 102 35.78 -22.50 -31.75
C PRO A 102 36.82 -21.77 -32.60
N ASN A 103 38.04 -21.66 -32.09
CA ASN A 103 39.20 -21.62 -32.98
C ASN A 103 40.25 -22.64 -32.53
N GLY A 104 39.86 -23.91 -32.62
CA GLY A 104 40.79 -25.01 -32.80
C GLY A 104 41.18 -25.08 -34.27
N ARG A 105 42.32 -24.48 -34.63
CA ARG A 105 43.10 -24.91 -35.79
C ARG A 105 44.48 -25.31 -35.30
N ASN A 106 44.53 -26.57 -34.89
CA ASN A 106 45.74 -27.37 -34.94
C ASN A 106 46.14 -27.55 -36.42
N SER A 107 47.35 -27.14 -36.77
CA SER A 107 48.00 -27.58 -38.00
C SER A 107 49.39 -28.04 -37.62
N SER A 108 49.46 -29.28 -37.13
CA SER A 108 50.63 -30.12 -37.17
C SER A 108 50.71 -30.72 -38.57
N ALA A 109 51.61 -30.21 -39.41
CA ALA A 109 52.12 -30.93 -40.56
C ALA A 109 53.52 -31.44 -40.23
N VAL A 110 53.68 -32.73 -40.52
CA VAL A 110 54.75 -33.64 -40.14
C VAL A 110 56.06 -33.39 -40.90
N SER A 111 57.14 -33.80 -40.23
CA SER A 111 58.55 -33.90 -40.61
C SER A 111 58.89 -34.47 -42.00
N GLU A 112 59.98 -33.97 -42.58
CA GLU A 112 61.00 -34.70 -43.37
C GLU A 112 62.25 -33.77 -43.42
N GLY A 113 63.37 -34.07 -42.75
CA GLY A 113 64.55 -34.80 -43.28
C GLY A 113 65.30 -33.94 -44.32
N GLY A 114 66.59 -33.59 -44.25
CA GLY A 114 67.76 -33.96 -43.47
C GLY A 114 68.94 -33.05 -43.89
N VAL A 115 70.08 -33.27 -43.24
CA VAL A 115 71.36 -32.55 -43.35
C VAL A 115 72.09 -32.77 -44.68
N ASP A 116 72.73 -31.71 -45.21
CA ASP A 116 74.14 -31.63 -45.63
C ASP A 116 74.53 -30.16 -45.89
#